data_AF-A0A2V8T1K1-F1
#
_entry.id   AF-A0A2V8T1K1-F1
#
_cell.length_a   1.000
_cell.length_b   1.000
_cell.length_c   1.000
_cell.angle_alpha   90.00
_cell.angle_beta   90.00
_cell.angle_gamma   90.00
#
_symmetry.space_group_name_H-M   'P 1'
#
loop_
_entity.id
_entity.type
_entity.pdbx_description
1 polymer ?
#
loop_
_entity_poly.entity_id
_entity_poly.type
_entity_poly.pdbx_seq_one_letter_code
_entity_poly.pdbx_strand_id
1 'polypeptide(L)' 'VTPYWRVVKADGSLNDKFPGGAKEQSRRLKEEGHSITPRKGKRAPAVKDFEKSLVRL' A
#
# COMPACT_ATOMS: atom_id res chain seq x y z
N VAL A 1 3.42 -6.58 17.77
CA VAL A 1 3.18 -5.32 17.01
C VAL A 1 2.07 -5.57 16.01
N THR A 2 1.01 -4.76 16.00
CA THR A 2 -0.10 -4.90 15.05
C THR A 2 0.31 -4.42 13.65
N PRO A 3 0.10 -5.21 12.57
CA PRO A 3 0.60 -4.90 11.22
C PRO A 3 -0.28 -3.86 10.51
N TYR A 4 -0.30 -2.63 11.02
CA TYR A 4 -1.09 -1.53 10.44
C TYR A 4 -0.73 -1.27 8.96
N TRP A 5 0.52 -1.55 8.56
CA TRP A 5 1.04 -1.30 7.21
C TRP A 5 0.42 -2.22 6.14
N ARG A 6 -0.26 -3.31 6.52
CA ARG A 6 -0.99 -4.18 5.59
C ARG A 6 -2.29 -3.56 5.07
N VAL A 7 -2.80 -2.53 5.74
CA VAL A 7 -4.03 -1.84 5.34
C VAL A 7 -3.70 -0.79 4.27
N VAL A 8 -4.25 -0.96 3.08
CA VAL A 8 -4.19 0.03 1.99
C VAL A 8 -5.56 0.70 1.81
N LYS A 9 -5.59 1.84 1.10
CA LYS A 9 -6.85 2.51 0.75
C LYS A 9 -7.64 1.63 -0.23
N ALA A 10 -8.95 1.89 -0.35
CA ALA A 10 -9.85 1.12 -1.22
C ALA A 10 -9.40 1.07 -2.70
N ASP A 11 -8.66 2.08 -3.15
CA ASP A 11 -8.10 2.18 -4.49
C ASP A 11 -6.69 1.55 -4.62
N GLY A 12 -6.22 0.84 -3.60
CA GLY A 12 -4.88 0.23 -3.50
C GLY A 12 -3.77 1.21 -3.13
N SER A 13 -4.06 2.49 -2.92
CA SER A 13 -3.06 3.50 -2.57
C SER A 13 -2.55 3.34 -1.13
N LEU A 14 -1.27 3.66 -0.92
CA LEU A 14 -0.67 3.70 0.42
C LEU A 14 -1.28 4.81 1.28
N ASN A 15 -1.23 4.60 2.59
CA ASN A 15 -1.73 5.51 3.61
C ASN A 15 -0.60 6.39 4.16
N ASP A 16 -0.62 7.65 3.73
CA ASP A 16 0.28 8.72 4.14
C ASP A 16 0.14 9.11 5.62
N LYS A 17 -0.99 8.79 6.25
CA LYS A 17 -1.27 9.08 7.66
C LYS A 17 -0.69 8.05 8.64
N PHE A 18 -0.12 6.96 8.14
CA PHE A 18 0.48 5.96 9.01
C PHE A 18 1.83 6.43 9.58
N PRO A 19 2.27 5.86 10.73
CA PRO A 19 3.59 6.13 11.25
C PRO A 19 4.68 5.88 10.18
N GLY A 20 5.54 6.89 9.95
CA GLY A 20 6.56 6.87 8.89
C GLY A 20 6.03 7.11 7.47
N GLY A 21 4.73 7.36 7.31
CA GLY A 21 4.06 7.69 6.06
C GLY A 21 4.11 6.60 5.01
N ALA A 22 3.78 6.98 3.77
CA ALA A 22 3.73 6.05 2.64
C ALA A 22 5.10 5.40 2.32
N LYS A 23 6.21 6.08 2.66
CA LYS A 23 7.58 5.55 2.44
C LYS A 23 7.85 4.34 3.33
N GLU A 24 7.54 4.44 4.62
CA GLU A 24 7.73 3.34 5.57
C GLU A 24 6.74 2.20 5.30
N GLN A 25 5.48 2.51 5.00
CA GLN A 25 4.53 1.49 4.59
C GLN A 25 5.01 0.74 3.33
N SER A 26 5.54 1.47 2.33
CA SER A 26 6.10 0.87 1.12
C SER A 26 7.26 -0.06 1.43
N ARG A 27 8.17 0.32 2.33
CA ARG A 27 9.31 -0.50 2.74
C ARG A 27 8.85 -1.83 3.33
N ARG A 28 7.93 -1.79 4.29
CA ARG A 28 7.40 -3.01 4.95
C ARG A 28 6.68 -3.92 3.97
N LEU A 29 5.83 -3.36 3.10
CA LEU A 29 5.14 -4.15 2.08
C LEU A 29 6.12 -4.81 1.09
N LYS A 30 7.19 -4.11 0.71
CA LYS A 30 8.25 -4.68 -0.15
C LYS A 30 9.04 -5.79 0.55
N GLU A 31 9.30 -5.66 1.84
CA GLU A 31 9.93 -6.71 2.66
C GLU A 31 9.05 -7.97 2.75
N GLU A 32 7.73 -7.80 2.70
CA GLU A 32 6.76 -8.90 2.59
C GLU A 32 6.61 -9.43 1.14
N GLY A 33 7.32 -8.87 0.17
CA GLY A 33 7.32 -9.31 -1.24
C GLY A 33 6.30 -8.60 -2.13
N HIS A 34 5.58 -7.59 -1.64
CA HIS A 34 4.65 -6.83 -2.47
C HIS A 34 5.38 -5.82 -3.36
N SER A 35 4.98 -5.77 -4.62
CA SER A 35 5.43 -4.73 -5.55
C SER A 35 4.63 -3.45 -5.35
N ILE A 36 5.31 -2.31 -5.23
CA ILE A 36 4.69 -0.98 -5.12
C ILE A 36 4.96 -0.19 -6.40
N THR A 37 3.92 0.36 -7.02
CA THR A 37 4.02 1.17 -8.24
C THR A 37 3.74 2.64 -7.96
N PRO A 38 4.51 3.56 -8.55
CA PRO A 38 4.17 4.98 -8.51
C PRO A 38 2.90 5.22 -9.32
N ARG A 39 2.06 6.17 -8.87
CA ARG A 39 0.89 6.64 -9.61
C ARG A 39 1.17 7.96 -10.30
N LYS A 40 0.42 8.24 -11.37
CA LYS A 40 0.52 9.51 -12.10
C LYS A 40 0.04 10.69 -11.21
N GLY A 41 0.73 11.82 -11.31
CA GLY A 41 0.38 13.05 -10.59
C GLY A 41 0.70 13.00 -9.09
N LYS A 42 -0.06 13.75 -8.28
CA LYS A 42 0.14 13.84 -6.81
C LYS A 42 -0.47 12.68 -6.01
N ARG A 43 -0.75 11.54 -6.66
CA ARG A 43 -1.35 10.38 -6.00
C ARG A 43 -0.29 9.57 -5.27
N ALA A 44 -0.65 9.04 -4.10
CA ALA A 44 0.22 8.13 -3.36
C ALA A 44 0.53 6.88 -4.21
N PRO A 45 1.72 6.27 -4.04
CA PRO A 45 2.03 4.97 -4.63
C PRO A 45 0.99 3.93 -4.22
N ALA A 46 0.84 2.87 -5.02
CA ALA A 46 -0.15 1.83 -4.78
C ALA A 46 0.49 0.43 -4.83
N VAL A 47 -0.15 -0.54 -4.20
CA VAL A 47 0.23 -1.95 -4.32
C VAL A 47 -0.12 -2.43 -5.74
N LYS A 48 0.87 -2.99 -6.44
CA LYS A 48 0.68 -3.55 -7.77
C LYS A 48 -0.28 -4.73 -7.71
N ASP A 49 -1.16 -4.84 -8.70
CA ASP A 49 -2.12 -5.95 -8.83
C ASP A 49 -3.06 -6.12 -7.62
N PHE A 50 -3.23 -5.07 -6.79
CA PHE A 50 -4.12 -5.11 -5.61
C PHE A 50 -5.53 -5.60 -5.94
N GLU A 51 -6.05 -5.20 -7.10
CA GLU A 51 -7.38 -5.59 -7.58
C GLU A 51 -7.57 -7.11 -7.71
N LYS A 52 -6.50 -7.86 -7.99
CA LYS A 52 -6.53 -9.33 -8.07
C LYS A 52 -6.69 -10.00 -6.69
N SER A 53 -6.38 -9.25 -5.62
CA SER A 53 -6.50 -9.72 -4.24
C SER A 53 -7.80 -9.27 -3.58
N LEU A 54 -8.68 -8.55 -4.31
CA LEU A 54 -9.98 -8.14 -3.79
C LEU A 54 -10.92 -9.34 -3.72
N VAL A 55 -11.30 -9.72 -2.50
CA VAL A 55 -12.36 -10.70 -2.26
C VAL A 55 -13.70 -9.97 -2.35
N ARG A 56 -14.59 -10.41 -3.25
CA ARG A 56 -16.01 -10.03 -3.20
C ARG A 56 -16.71 -11.00 -2.27
N LEU A 57 -17.41 -10.46 -1.28
CA LEU A 57 -18.30 -11.20 -0.39
C LEU A 57 -19.71 -11.26 -0.99
#